data_AF-A0A392WC47-F1
#
_entry.id   AF-A0A392WC47-F1
#
_cell.length_a   1.000
_cell.length_b   1.000
_cell.length_c   1.000
_cell.angle_alpha   90.00
_cell.angle_beta   90.00
_cell.angle_gamma   90.00
#
_symmetry.space_group_name_H-M   'P 1'
#
loop_
_entity.id
_entity.type
_entity.pdbx_description
1 polymer ?
#
loop_
_entity_poly.entity_id
_entity_poly.type
_entity_poly.pdbx_seq_one_letter_code
_entity_poly.pdbx_strand_id
1 'polypeptide(L)' 'HASTTVTPFEIVYGKKPPSLLQYLPGTTSIEALDTTLTDRETILKILRKKLLKAQEDMKKFADAHR' A
#
# COMPACT_ATOMS: atom_id res chain seq x y z
N HIS A 1 -6.17 -1.51 24.64
CA HIS A 1 -5.93 -1.33 23.20
C HIS A 1 -4.85 -2.30 22.76
N ALA A 2 -5.21 -3.57 22.55
CA ALA A 2 -4.26 -4.56 22.06
C ALA A 2 -4.25 -4.48 20.53
N SER A 3 -3.11 -4.05 19.96
CA SER A 3 -2.88 -4.16 18.53
C SER A 3 -2.91 -5.63 18.17
N THR A 4 -3.91 -6.08 17.41
CA THR A 4 -3.92 -7.43 16.88
C THR A 4 -2.65 -7.68 16.07
N THR A 5 -2.00 -8.82 16.30
CA THR A 5 -0.82 -9.29 15.56
C THR A 5 -1.10 -9.63 14.10
N VAL A 6 -2.36 -9.50 13.68
CA VAL A 6 -2.87 -9.76 12.34
C VAL A 6 -3.35 -8.47 11.69
N THR A 7 -3.06 -8.33 10.40
CA THR A 7 -3.47 -7.16 9.60
C THR A 7 -4.99 -7.19 9.35
N PRO A 8 -5.65 -6.03 9.17
CA PRO A 8 -7.06 -6.01 8.77
C PRO A 8 -7.34 -6.82 7.50
N PHE A 9 -6.40 -6.89 6.57
CA PHE A 9 -6.48 -7.73 5.37
C PHE A 9 -6.57 -9.22 5.72
N GLU A 10 -5.72 -9.70 6.63
CA GLU A 10 -5.76 -11.09 7.09
C GLU A 10 -7.05 -11.42 7.82
N ILE A 11 -7.58 -10.49 8.63
CA ILE A 11 -8.86 -10.67 9.33
C ILE A 11 -10.01 -10.84 8.32
N VAL A 12 -10.05 -10.02 7.27
CA VAL A 12 -11.14 -10.03 6.30
C VAL A 12 -11.03 -11.21 5.32
N TYR A 13 -9.82 -11.54 4.86
CA TYR A 13 -9.62 -12.49 3.77
C TYR A 13 -8.99 -13.82 4.18
N GLY A 14 -8.63 -14.01 5.46
CA GLY A 14 -8.03 -15.24 5.98
C GLY A 14 -6.67 -15.60 5.38
N LYS A 15 -6.03 -14.68 4.66
CA LYS A 15 -4.76 -14.90 3.97
C LYS A 15 -3.83 -13.70 4.15
N LYS A 16 -2.51 -13.95 4.13
CA LYS A 16 -1.51 -12.88 4.20
C LYS A 16 -1.69 -11.90 3.03
N PRO A 17 -1.47 -10.59 3.23
CA PRO A 17 -1.46 -9.65 2.12
C PRO A 17 -0.40 -10.07 1.09
N PRO A 18 -0.74 -10.10 -0.21
CA PRO A 18 0.22 -10.48 -1.24
C PRO A 18 1.38 -9.48 -1.26
N SER A 19 2.61 -10.00 -1.34
CA SER A 19 3.79 -9.16 -1.53
C SER A 19 3.74 -8.54 -2.91
N LEU A 20 3.73 -7.20 -2.97
CA LEU A 20 3.87 -6.47 -4.22
C LEU A 20 5.37 -6.39 -4.54
N LEU A 21 5.81 -7.18 -5.51
CA LEU A 21 7.17 -7.09 -6.06
C LEU A 21 7.36 -5.70 -6.68
N GLN A 22 8.41 -5.01 -6.26
CA GLN A 22 8.78 -3.72 -6.85
C GLN A 22 9.33 -3.95 -8.24
N TYR A 23 8.81 -3.21 -9.21
CA TYR A 23 9.41 -3.17 -10.54
C TYR A 23 10.73 -2.40 -10.51
N LEU A 24 11.77 -2.95 -11.15
CA LEU A 24 13.03 -2.26 -11.38
C LEU A 24 13.12 -1.92 -12.89
N PRO A 25 13.27 -0.63 -13.25
CA PRO A 25 13.38 -0.22 -14.65
C PRO A 25 14.49 -0.97 -15.39
N GLY A 26 14.22 -1.34 -16.65
CA GLY A 26 15.16 -2.09 -17.50
C GLY A 26 15.18 -3.60 -17.27
N THR A 27 14.28 -4.15 -16.44
CA THR A 27 14.17 -5.61 -16.26
C THR A 27 13.35 -6.30 -17.34
N THR A 28 12.63 -5.55 -18.17
CA THR A 28 11.94 -6.05 -19.36
C THR A 28 12.63 -5.59 -20.64
N SER A 29 12.67 -6.47 -21.65
CA SER A 29 13.17 -6.13 -22.99
C SER A 29 12.14 -5.36 -23.82
N ILE A 30 10.90 -5.19 -23.32
CA ILE A 30 9.79 -4.57 -24.03
C ILE A 30 9.55 -3.18 -23.45
N GLU A 31 9.93 -2.13 -24.19
CA GLU A 31 9.84 -0.73 -23.75
C GLU A 31 8.43 -0.33 -23.28
N ALA A 32 7.37 -0.72 -24.00
CA ALA A 32 6.00 -0.42 -23.60
C ALA A 32 5.63 -1.01 -22.23
N LEU A 33 6.19 -2.19 -21.91
CA LEU A 33 5.98 -2.84 -20.62
C LEU A 33 6.80 -2.15 -19.51
N ASP A 34 8.01 -1.67 -19.83
CA ASP A 34 8.86 -0.93 -18.90
C ASP A 34 8.18 0.36 -18.43
N THR A 35 7.64 1.13 -19.38
CA THR A 35 6.88 2.36 -19.11
C THR A 35 5.66 2.06 -18.25
N THR A 36 4.85 1.05 -18.63
CA THR A 36 3.63 0.70 -17.90
C THR A 36 3.93 0.26 -16.46
N LEU A 37 4.98 -0.54 -16.25
CA LEU A 37 5.36 -1.02 -14.92
C LEU A 37 5.95 0.12 -14.06
N THR A 38 6.70 1.04 -14.67
CA THR A 38 7.21 2.24 -14.00
C THR A 38 6.09 3.19 -13.57
N ASP A 39 5.09 3.40 -14.42
CA ASP A 39 3.90 4.20 -14.10
C ASP A 39 3.10 3.57 -12.96
N ARG A 40 2.91 2.25 -13.01
CA ARG A 40 2.26 1.47 -11.95
C ARG A 40 2.96 1.66 -10.61
N GLU A 41 4.29 1.60 -10.56
CA GLU A 41 5.07 1.84 -9.34
C GLU A 41 4.86 3.26 -8.80
N THR A 42 4.86 4.25 -9.69
CA THR A 42 4.63 5.65 -9.32
C THR A 42 3.24 5.83 -8.69
N ILE A 43 2.21 5.26 -9.30
CA ILE A 43 0.84 5.29 -8.78
C ILE A 43 0.77 4.59 -7.41
N LEU A 44 1.38 3.41 -7.26
CA LEU A 44 1.39 2.67 -5.99
C LEU A 44 2.07 3.47 -4.87
N LYS A 45 3.18 4.16 -5.15
CA LYS A 45 3.85 5.05 -4.17
C LYS A 45 2.94 6.20 -3.74
N ILE A 46 2.25 6.83 -4.68
CA ILE A 46 1.31 7.93 -4.39
C ILE A 46 0.15 7.43 -3.52
N LEU A 47 -0.45 6.29 -3.88
CA LEU A 47 -1.56 5.70 -3.14
C LEU A 47 -1.17 5.36 -1.71
N ARG A 48 -0.02 4.70 -1.50
CA ARG A 48 0.49 4.40 -0.15
C ARG A 48 0.66 5.65 0.70
N LYS A 49 1.24 6.72 0.14
CA LYS A 49 1.42 8.00 0.84
C LYS A 49 0.08 8.63 1.23
N LYS A 50 -0.89 8.65 0.32
CA LYS A 50 -2.23 9.20 0.58
C LYS A 50 -2.98 8.40 1.64
N LEU A 51 -2.91 7.06 1.58
CA LEU A 51 -3.56 6.18 2.55
C LEU A 51 -2.97 6.35 3.95
N LEU A 52 -1.65 6.41 4.09
CA LEU A 52 -0.99 6.66 5.37
C LEU A 52 -1.44 7.99 5.98
N LYS A 53 -1.45 9.06 5.19
CA LYS A 53 -1.94 10.37 5.64
C LYS A 53 -3.40 10.30 6.10
N ALA A 54 -4.27 9.66 5.34
CA ALA A 54 -5.68 9.52 5.70
C ALA A 54 -5.86 8.73 7.02
N GLN A 55 -5.09 7.64 7.19
CA GLN A 55 -5.10 6.85 8.43
C GLN A 55 -4.61 7.66 9.64
N GLU A 56 -3.56 8.46 9.48
CA GLU A 56 -3.07 9.36 10.53
C GLU A 56 -4.11 10.41 10.92
N ASP A 57 -4.79 11.01 9.93
CA ASP A 57 -5.81 12.03 10.19
C ASP A 57 -7.06 11.43 10.85
N MET A 58 -7.48 10.22 10.44
CA MET A 58 -8.55 9.47 11.12
C MET A 58 -8.20 9.15 12.57
N LYS A 59 -6.95 8.75 12.84
CA LYS A 59 -6.46 8.47 14.19
C LYS A 59 -6.50 9.73 15.06
N LYS A 60 -5.98 10.86 14.56
CA LYS A 60 -6.02 12.15 15.27
C LYS A 60 -7.45 12.55 15.65
N PHE A 61 -8.39 12.41 14.72
CA PHE A 61 -9.78 12.75 14.97
C PHE A 61 -10.41 11.82 16.03
N ALA A 62 -10.17 10.51 15.94
CA ALA A 62 -10.65 9.55 16.93
C ALA A 62 -10.06 9.80 18.33
N ASP A 63 -8.76 10.11 18.40
CA ASP A 63 -8.07 10.42 19.66
C ASP A 63 -8.57 11.75 20.27
N ALA A 64 -8.97 12.73 19.45
CA ALA A 64 -9.55 13.99 19.91
C ALA A 64 -11.00 13.87 20.44
N HIS A 65 -11.75 12.84 20.00
CA HIS A 65 -13.12 12.57 20.45
C HIS A 65 -13.15 11.58 21.63
N ARG A 66 -11.99 11.29 22.23
CA ARG A 66 -11.83 10.32 23.31
C ARG A 66 -11.76 10.97 24.68
#